data_AF-A0A0F9SJS8-F1
#
_entry.id   AF-A0A0F9SJS8-F1
#
_cell.length_a   1.000
_cell.length_b   1.000
_cell.length_c   1.000
_cell.angle_alpha   90.00
_cell.angle_beta   90.00
_cell.angle_gamma   90.00
#
_symmetry.space_group_name_H-M   'P 1'
#
loop_
_entity.id
_entity.type
_entity.pdbx_description
1 polymer ?
#
loop_
_entity_poly.entity_id
_entity_poly.type
_entity_poly.pdbx_seq_one_letter_code
_entity_poly.pdbx_strand_id
1 'polypeptide(L)'
;MKPQKPANSESKKSLNDLSSRAAVATKRRPKKVTRQLATPAARDAIAGLENGLDVFGFTKGQFSFVDLLDAVLDLTGPATLTVATWTAASADAAFLGGWCAQGRIRQFRLLIDYSFLTRKGGADAVDEVIRNFGPGAVRVTRTHAKWGLVMGADAEIAILTSMNLNKNPRFEYLHCTWDPAVVALLAGIADEIWQSPELAVAAKMRPQEHKNIFGGLGPANAGPAAPAGGLNAELEGMDLGDFVEELDFNL
;
A
#
# COMPACT_ATOMS: atom_id res chain seq x y z
N MET A 1 2.26 19.48 54.05
CA MET A 1 1.92 18.35 53.17
C MET A 1 1.85 18.86 51.74
N LYS A 2 2.80 18.44 50.88
CA LYS A 2 2.76 18.70 49.43
C LYS A 2 2.28 17.41 48.74
N PRO A 3 1.40 17.47 47.72
CA PRO A 3 0.97 16.25 47.04
C PRO A 3 2.08 15.72 46.13
N GLN A 4 2.39 14.43 46.28
CA GLN A 4 3.26 13.68 45.39
C GLN A 4 2.57 13.47 44.03
N LYS A 5 3.32 13.73 42.95
CA LYS A 5 2.98 13.34 41.58
C LYS A 5 3.20 11.82 41.45
N PRO A 6 2.25 11.02 40.91
CA PRO A 6 2.55 9.64 40.60
C PRO A 6 3.48 9.56 39.38
N ALA A 7 4.52 8.74 39.53
CA ALA A 7 5.42 8.34 38.46
C ALA A 7 4.66 7.49 37.44
N ASN A 8 4.67 7.90 36.17
CA ASN A 8 4.18 7.09 35.07
C ASN A 8 5.38 6.70 34.20
N SER A 9 6.03 5.59 34.58
CA SER A 9 7.11 4.96 33.83
C SER A 9 6.56 3.66 33.22
N GLU A 10 6.05 3.76 31.99
CA GLU A 10 5.71 2.68 31.06
C GLU A 10 4.97 3.43 29.93
N SER A 11 5.39 3.50 28.67
CA SER A 11 5.97 2.50 27.78
C SER A 11 6.43 3.23 26.51
N LYS A 12 7.68 3.69 26.46
CA LYS A 12 8.30 4.14 25.20
C LYS A 12 9.05 2.97 24.59
N LYS A 13 8.32 2.03 23.98
CA LYS A 13 8.95 1.12 23.00
C LYS A 13 9.32 1.97 21.79
N SER A 14 10.60 2.33 21.75
CA SER A 14 11.24 3.16 20.73
C SER A 14 11.27 2.43 19.38
N LEU A 15 11.16 3.20 18.30
CA LEU A 15 11.31 2.80 16.88
C LEU A 15 12.55 1.92 16.59
N ASN A 16 13.54 1.90 17.50
CA ASN A 16 14.67 0.96 17.44
C ASN A 16 14.26 -0.52 17.55
N ASP A 17 13.05 -0.84 18.02
CA ASP A 17 12.58 -2.22 18.14
C ASP A 17 11.92 -2.75 16.84
N LEU A 18 11.57 -1.86 15.91
CA LEU A 18 11.14 -2.24 14.55
C LEU A 18 12.34 -2.57 13.65
N SER A 19 13.49 -1.93 13.89
CA SER A 19 14.74 -2.26 13.18
C SER A 19 15.40 -3.54 13.72
N SER A 20 15.18 -3.90 14.99
CA SER A 20 15.73 -5.11 15.61
C SER A 20 15.10 -6.41 15.07
N ARG A 21 13.82 -6.37 14.67
CA ARG A 21 13.11 -7.51 14.04
C ARG A 21 13.39 -7.67 12.55
N ALA A 22 13.94 -6.64 11.90
CA ALA A 22 14.26 -6.67 10.47
C ALA A 22 15.64 -7.30 10.16
N ALA A 23 16.45 -7.63 11.17
CA ALA A 23 17.76 -8.24 10.99
C ALA A 23 17.69 -9.77 10.91
N VAL A 24 16.85 -10.31 10.03
CA VAL A 24 17.09 -11.65 9.49
C VAL A 24 17.84 -11.44 8.18
N ALA A 25 19.16 -11.48 8.24
CA ALA A 25 19.99 -11.63 7.05
C ALA A 25 19.81 -13.04 6.47
N THR A 26 18.62 -13.33 5.95
CA THR A 26 18.40 -14.46 5.06
C THR A 26 19.21 -14.18 3.81
N LYS A 27 20.07 -15.12 3.41
CA LYS A 27 20.70 -15.11 2.08
C LYS A 27 19.60 -14.76 1.07
N ARG A 28 19.64 -13.57 0.47
CA ARG A 28 18.67 -13.14 -0.54
C ARG A 28 18.72 -14.17 -1.65
N ARG A 29 17.72 -15.04 -1.74
CA ARG A 29 17.52 -15.86 -2.93
C ARG A 29 17.36 -14.88 -4.10
N PRO A 30 18.00 -15.13 -5.26
CA PRO A 30 17.81 -14.28 -6.42
C PRO A 30 16.31 -14.32 -6.76
N LYS A 31 15.63 -13.19 -6.56
CA LYS A 31 14.24 -13.07 -6.95
C LYS A 31 14.16 -13.05 -8.46
N LYS A 32 13.28 -13.89 -9.02
CA LYS A 32 12.92 -13.78 -10.42
C LYS A 32 11.88 -12.68 -10.56
N VAL A 33 12.08 -11.78 -11.51
CA VAL A 33 11.12 -10.74 -11.84
C VAL A 33 10.58 -11.03 -13.23
N THR A 34 9.28 -11.33 -13.31
CA THR A 34 8.59 -11.41 -14.61
C THR A 34 8.07 -10.02 -14.96
N ARG A 35 8.33 -9.58 -16.20
CA ARG A 35 7.88 -8.29 -16.72
C ARG A 35 6.70 -8.48 -17.66
N GLN A 36 5.57 -7.83 -17.36
CA GLN A 36 4.37 -7.88 -18.18
C GLN A 36 4.00 -6.47 -18.66
N LEU A 37 3.63 -6.33 -19.94
CA LEU A 37 3.21 -5.06 -20.52
C LEU A 37 1.83 -5.21 -21.15
N ALA A 38 0.89 -4.35 -20.75
CA ALA A 38 -0.39 -4.14 -21.40
C ALA A 38 -1.23 -5.42 -21.59
N THR A 39 -1.20 -6.34 -20.62
CA THR A 39 -2.05 -7.53 -20.63
C THR A 39 -3.54 -7.16 -20.58
N PRO A 40 -4.43 -7.98 -21.19
CA PRO A 40 -5.84 -7.65 -21.30
C PRO A 40 -6.60 -7.75 -19.97
N ALA A 41 -6.14 -8.60 -19.04
CA ALA A 41 -6.73 -8.74 -17.70
C ALA A 41 -5.68 -8.77 -16.57
N ALA A 42 -6.14 -8.47 -15.35
CA ALA A 42 -5.30 -8.50 -14.15
C ALA A 42 -4.75 -9.91 -13.85
N ARG A 43 -5.56 -10.95 -14.10
CA ARG A 43 -5.17 -12.36 -13.93
C ARG A 43 -4.01 -12.74 -14.84
N ASP A 44 -4.03 -12.27 -16.08
CA ASP A 44 -2.92 -12.46 -17.03
C ASP A 44 -1.69 -11.65 -16.58
N ALA A 45 -1.92 -10.45 -16.04
CA ALA A 45 -0.84 -9.59 -15.56
C ALA A 45 -0.03 -10.22 -14.43
N ILE A 46 -0.66 -11.05 -13.58
CA ILE A 46 -0.02 -11.77 -12.47
C ILE A 46 0.17 -13.25 -12.74
N ALA A 47 0.01 -13.70 -13.98
CA ALA A 47 0.20 -15.10 -14.34
C ALA A 47 1.61 -15.58 -13.96
N GLY A 48 1.70 -16.70 -13.24
CA GLY A 48 2.95 -17.23 -12.74
C GLY A 48 3.47 -16.58 -11.44
N LEU A 49 2.69 -15.71 -10.79
CA LEU A 49 3.00 -15.20 -9.46
C LEU A 49 3.00 -16.34 -8.44
N GLU A 50 4.19 -16.71 -7.95
CA GLU A 50 4.41 -17.78 -6.97
C GLU A 50 5.49 -17.38 -5.96
N ASN A 51 5.63 -18.14 -4.87
CA ASN A 51 6.57 -17.83 -3.79
C ASN A 51 8.02 -17.74 -4.31
N GLY A 52 8.66 -16.58 -4.10
CA GLY A 52 10.01 -16.28 -4.57
C GLY A 52 10.09 -15.63 -5.96
N LEU A 53 8.95 -15.41 -6.60
CA LEU A 53 8.82 -14.68 -7.86
C LEU A 53 8.02 -13.38 -7.64
N ASP A 54 8.58 -12.29 -8.13
CA ASP A 54 7.91 -11.00 -8.18
C ASP A 54 7.39 -10.76 -9.60
N VAL A 55 6.21 -10.18 -9.71
CA VAL A 55 5.67 -9.74 -11.00
C VAL A 55 5.66 -8.21 -11.02
N PHE A 56 6.36 -7.63 -11.97
CA PHE A 56 6.36 -6.20 -12.24
C PHE A 56 5.74 -5.95 -13.60
N GLY A 57 4.85 -4.99 -13.71
CA GLY A 57 4.22 -4.73 -14.99
C GLY A 57 3.55 -3.39 -15.11
N PHE A 58 3.00 -3.15 -16.29
CA PHE A 58 2.25 -1.94 -16.61
C PHE A 58 0.92 -2.29 -17.27
N THR A 59 -0.09 -1.51 -16.94
CA THR A 59 -1.39 -1.50 -17.61
C THR A 59 -1.58 -0.15 -18.31
N LYS A 60 -2.29 -0.13 -19.43
CA LYS A 60 -2.79 1.08 -20.11
C LYS A 60 -4.24 1.37 -19.71
N GLY A 61 -4.73 0.74 -18.64
CA GLY A 61 -6.09 0.91 -18.14
C GLY A 61 -7.05 -0.24 -18.45
N GLN A 62 -6.54 -1.36 -18.96
CA GLN A 62 -7.35 -2.54 -19.28
C GLN A 62 -8.04 -3.12 -18.05
N PHE A 63 -7.41 -3.02 -16.88
CA PHE A 63 -7.93 -3.46 -15.60
C PHE A 63 -7.63 -2.43 -14.50
N SER A 64 -8.38 -2.50 -13.41
CA SER A 64 -8.31 -1.62 -12.25
C SER A 64 -7.53 -2.26 -11.09
N PHE A 65 -7.31 -1.48 -10.04
CA PHE A 65 -6.72 -2.01 -8.82
C PHE A 65 -7.63 -3.05 -8.14
N VAL A 66 -8.95 -2.91 -8.23
CA VAL A 66 -9.91 -3.90 -7.71
C VAL A 66 -9.78 -5.23 -8.45
N ASP A 67 -9.61 -5.20 -9.77
CA ASP A 67 -9.39 -6.42 -10.57
C ASP A 67 -8.08 -7.13 -10.18
N LEU A 68 -7.05 -6.36 -9.83
CA LEU A 68 -5.78 -6.90 -9.34
C LEU A 68 -5.92 -7.55 -7.96
N LEU A 69 -6.67 -6.92 -7.05
CA LEU A 69 -7.01 -7.50 -5.75
C LEU A 69 -7.83 -8.79 -5.90
N ASP A 70 -8.80 -8.80 -6.82
CA ASP A 70 -9.60 -10.00 -7.14
C ASP A 70 -8.72 -11.16 -7.59
N ALA A 71 -7.78 -10.88 -8.52
CA ALA A 71 -6.87 -11.88 -9.05
C ALA A 71 -5.93 -12.43 -7.96
N VAL A 72 -5.47 -11.58 -7.04
CA VAL A 72 -4.61 -12.00 -5.92
C VAL A 72 -5.39 -12.81 -4.88
N LEU A 73 -6.65 -12.47 -4.59
CA LEU A 73 -7.50 -13.23 -3.68
C LEU A 73 -7.71 -14.68 -4.12
N ASP A 74 -7.67 -14.95 -5.43
CA ASP A 74 -7.74 -16.32 -5.95
C ASP A 74 -6.48 -17.14 -5.69
N LEU A 75 -5.34 -16.48 -5.49
CA LEU A 75 -4.09 -17.13 -5.10
C LEU A 75 -4.03 -17.38 -3.58
N THR A 76 -4.58 -16.46 -2.78
CA THR A 76 -4.48 -16.53 -1.31
C THR A 76 -5.64 -17.26 -0.65
N GLY A 77 -6.76 -17.43 -1.34
CA GLY A 77 -8.03 -17.80 -0.72
C GLY A 77 -8.55 -16.71 0.22
N PRO A 78 -9.45 -17.04 1.17
CA PRO A 78 -9.99 -16.10 2.14
C PRO A 78 -8.92 -15.34 2.92
N ALA A 79 -8.91 -14.01 2.84
CA ALA A 79 -7.82 -13.19 3.33
C ALA A 79 -8.26 -12.02 4.22
N THR A 80 -7.32 -11.49 5.01
CA THR A 80 -7.41 -10.11 5.51
C THR A 80 -6.84 -9.18 4.45
N LEU A 81 -7.58 -8.12 4.11
CA LEU A 81 -7.19 -7.16 3.09
C LEU A 81 -6.93 -5.79 3.72
N THR A 82 -5.76 -5.21 3.45
CA THR A 82 -5.48 -3.79 3.73
C THR A 82 -5.17 -3.06 2.44
N VAL A 83 -5.80 -1.91 2.22
CA VAL A 83 -5.58 -1.08 1.04
C VAL A 83 -5.26 0.34 1.48
N ALA A 84 -4.20 0.92 0.93
CA ALA A 84 -3.98 2.36 0.94
C ALA A 84 -4.26 2.93 -0.45
N THR A 85 -4.91 4.09 -0.51
CA THR A 85 -5.12 4.79 -1.77
C THR A 85 -5.38 6.28 -1.54
N TRP A 86 -5.24 7.09 -2.60
CA TRP A 86 -5.56 8.52 -2.51
C TRP A 86 -7.03 8.81 -2.79
N THR A 87 -7.67 8.00 -3.64
CA THR A 87 -9.09 8.15 -3.97
C THR A 87 -9.69 6.78 -4.24
N ALA A 88 -10.98 6.64 -3.95
CA ALA A 88 -11.76 5.48 -4.36
C ALA A 88 -12.95 5.91 -5.24
N ALA A 89 -13.69 4.97 -5.82
CA ALA A 89 -15.04 5.24 -6.30
C ALA A 89 -16.07 4.45 -5.50
N SER A 90 -17.29 4.99 -5.37
CA SER A 90 -18.37 4.36 -4.60
C SER A 90 -18.73 2.97 -5.13
N ALA A 91 -18.64 2.76 -6.45
CA ALA A 91 -18.87 1.45 -7.06
C ALA A 91 -17.89 0.37 -6.53
N ASP A 92 -16.66 0.76 -6.21
CA ASP A 92 -15.63 -0.16 -5.68
C ASP A 92 -15.89 -0.52 -4.21
N ALA A 93 -16.58 0.33 -3.45
CA ALA A 93 -17.01 0.02 -2.08
C ALA A 93 -18.09 -1.09 -2.05
N ALA A 94 -18.98 -1.10 -3.05
CA ALA A 94 -19.98 -2.15 -3.20
C ALA A 94 -19.36 -3.52 -3.54
N PHE A 95 -18.30 -3.54 -4.36
CA PHE A 95 -17.56 -4.77 -4.67
C PHE A 95 -16.92 -5.40 -3.42
N LEU A 96 -16.38 -4.58 -2.51
CA LEU A 96 -15.83 -5.05 -1.23
C LEU A 96 -16.89 -5.72 -0.36
N GLY A 97 -18.11 -5.18 -0.33
CA GLY A 97 -19.24 -5.80 0.37
C GLY A 97 -19.60 -7.19 -0.18
N GLY A 98 -19.55 -7.34 -1.51
CA GLY A 98 -19.74 -8.64 -2.17
C GLY A 98 -18.70 -9.68 -1.75
N TRP A 99 -17.41 -9.31 -1.69
CA TRP A 99 -16.35 -10.21 -1.24
C TRP A 99 -16.49 -10.62 0.24
N CYS A 100 -16.97 -9.71 1.09
CA CYS A 100 -17.29 -10.02 2.48
C CYS A 100 -18.42 -11.05 2.56
N ALA A 101 -19.52 -10.83 1.82
CA ALA A 101 -20.66 -11.74 1.80
C ALA A 101 -20.32 -13.13 1.25
N GLN A 102 -19.37 -13.20 0.31
CA GLN A 102 -18.85 -14.46 -0.25
C GLN A 102 -17.79 -15.14 0.64
N GLY A 103 -17.40 -14.54 1.76
CA GLY A 103 -16.36 -15.07 2.65
C GLY A 103 -14.94 -15.01 2.08
N ARG A 104 -14.71 -14.24 1.00
CA ARG A 104 -13.37 -14.05 0.40
C ARG A 104 -12.51 -13.09 1.20
N ILE A 105 -13.13 -12.18 1.95
CA ILE A 105 -12.44 -11.27 2.88
C ILE A 105 -12.96 -11.49 4.29
N ARG A 106 -12.03 -11.74 5.22
CA ARG A 106 -12.29 -11.94 6.67
C ARG A 106 -12.26 -10.62 7.44
N GLN A 107 -11.42 -9.68 7.01
CA GLN A 107 -11.27 -8.36 7.58
C GLN A 107 -10.79 -7.39 6.50
N PHE A 108 -11.25 -6.14 6.55
CA PHE A 108 -10.82 -5.09 5.65
C PHE A 108 -10.32 -3.87 6.40
N ARG A 109 -9.26 -3.25 5.88
CA ARG A 109 -8.69 -1.98 6.34
C ARG A 109 -8.47 -1.06 5.15
N LEU A 110 -9.06 0.13 5.17
CA LEU A 110 -8.92 1.17 4.16
C LEU A 110 -8.21 2.39 4.74
N LEU A 111 -7.02 2.67 4.20
CA LEU A 111 -6.30 3.92 4.43
C LEU A 111 -6.54 4.85 3.24
N ILE A 112 -7.24 5.97 3.48
CA ILE A 112 -7.65 6.90 2.43
C ILE A 112 -7.16 8.30 2.72
N ASP A 113 -6.94 9.08 1.66
CA ASP A 113 -6.59 10.49 1.81
C ASP A 113 -7.76 11.32 2.37
N TYR A 114 -7.46 12.25 3.28
CA TYR A 114 -8.45 13.15 3.87
C TYR A 114 -9.22 13.98 2.84
N SER A 115 -8.59 14.35 1.72
CA SER A 115 -9.27 15.12 0.67
C SER A 115 -10.30 14.30 -0.10
N PHE A 116 -10.35 12.97 0.09
CA PHE A 116 -11.37 12.12 -0.51
C PHE A 116 -12.76 12.38 0.07
N LEU A 117 -12.86 12.62 1.38
CA LEU A 117 -14.14 12.81 2.08
C LEU A 117 -14.95 14.00 1.55
N THR A 118 -14.26 15.03 1.04
CA THR A 118 -14.90 16.24 0.51
C THR A 118 -15.28 16.12 -0.96
N ARG A 119 -14.95 15.00 -1.63
CA ARG A 119 -15.30 14.78 -3.04
C ARG A 119 -16.72 14.24 -3.14
N LYS A 120 -17.33 14.44 -4.31
CA LYS A 120 -18.66 13.91 -4.61
C LYS A 120 -18.68 12.38 -4.42
N GLY A 121 -19.54 11.90 -3.52
CA GLY A 121 -19.69 10.48 -3.19
C GLY A 121 -18.60 9.89 -2.29
N GLY A 122 -17.66 10.71 -1.80
CA GLY A 122 -16.54 10.24 -0.98
C GLY A 122 -16.97 9.81 0.43
N ALA A 123 -17.78 10.63 1.10
CA ALA A 123 -18.37 10.28 2.40
C ALA A 123 -19.24 9.02 2.30
N ASP A 124 -20.12 8.95 1.30
CA ASP A 124 -21.00 7.79 1.08
C ASP A 124 -20.22 6.48 0.86
N ALA A 125 -19.10 6.53 0.13
CA ALA A 125 -18.24 5.37 -0.08
C ALA A 125 -17.56 4.91 1.21
N VAL A 126 -17.14 5.85 2.07
CA VAL A 126 -16.57 5.52 3.39
C VAL A 126 -17.63 4.94 4.31
N ASP A 127 -18.84 5.50 4.31
CA ASP A 127 -19.97 4.99 5.09
C ASP A 127 -20.36 3.57 4.65
N GLU A 128 -20.26 3.24 3.37
CA GLU A 128 -20.44 1.88 2.86
C GLU A 128 -19.38 0.90 3.38
N VAL A 129 -18.11 1.29 3.40
CA VAL A 129 -17.04 0.47 3.99
C VAL A 129 -17.29 0.25 5.48
N ILE A 130 -17.67 1.30 6.21
CA ILE A 130 -17.99 1.22 7.64
C ILE A 130 -19.20 0.31 7.90
N ARG A 131 -20.24 0.38 7.06
CA ARG A 131 -21.40 -0.51 7.17
C ARG A 131 -21.03 -1.98 6.97
N ASN A 132 -20.13 -2.29 6.04
CA ASN A 132 -19.73 -3.66 5.72
C ASN A 132 -18.70 -4.25 6.69
N PHE A 133 -17.77 -3.43 7.21
CA PHE A 133 -16.60 -3.91 7.95
C PHE A 133 -16.42 -3.30 9.35
N GLY A 134 -17.32 -2.40 9.75
CA GLY A 134 -17.30 -1.71 11.04
C GLY A 134 -16.49 -0.41 11.04
N PRO A 135 -16.66 0.43 12.08
CA PRO A 135 -16.04 1.75 12.16
C PRO A 135 -14.50 1.71 12.17
N GLY A 136 -13.93 0.65 12.75
CA GLY A 136 -12.48 0.44 12.77
C GLY A 136 -11.87 0.05 11.41
N ALA A 137 -12.66 -0.10 10.34
CA ALA A 137 -12.16 -0.48 9.03
C ALA A 137 -11.53 0.68 8.25
N VAL A 138 -11.73 1.93 8.66
CA VAL A 138 -11.26 3.11 7.90
C VAL A 138 -10.30 3.95 8.74
N ARG A 139 -9.21 4.39 8.09
CA ARG A 139 -8.34 5.44 8.57
C ARG A 139 -8.16 6.49 7.50
N VAL A 140 -8.21 7.74 7.90
CA VAL A 140 -8.15 8.90 7.01
C VAL A 140 -6.92 9.71 7.37
N THR A 141 -5.97 9.88 6.46
CA THR A 141 -4.74 10.66 6.72
C THR A 141 -4.31 11.41 5.46
N ARG A 142 -3.17 12.10 5.49
CA ARG A 142 -2.53 12.61 4.27
C ARG A 142 -1.76 11.48 3.61
N THR A 143 -2.26 10.95 2.51
CA THR A 143 -1.57 9.88 1.79
C THR A 143 -1.77 10.01 0.29
N HIS A 144 -0.69 9.80 -0.46
CA HIS A 144 -0.77 9.57 -1.90
C HIS A 144 -0.28 8.17 -2.28
N ALA A 145 0.06 7.34 -1.28
CA ALA A 145 0.50 5.98 -1.50
C ALA A 145 -0.68 5.13 -2.02
N LYS A 146 -0.38 4.21 -2.94
CA LYS A 146 -1.32 3.15 -3.30
C LYS A 146 -0.64 1.80 -3.18
N TRP A 147 -1.21 0.97 -2.34
CA TRP A 147 -0.72 -0.38 -2.12
C TRP A 147 -1.83 -1.25 -1.53
N GLY A 148 -1.68 -2.55 -1.72
CA GLY A 148 -2.57 -3.58 -1.20
C GLY A 148 -1.74 -4.60 -0.44
N LEU A 149 -2.31 -5.14 0.62
CA LEU A 149 -1.75 -6.22 1.41
C LEU A 149 -2.83 -7.28 1.60
N VAL A 150 -2.60 -8.47 1.03
CA VAL A 150 -3.52 -9.59 1.06
C VAL A 150 -2.91 -10.70 1.92
N MET A 151 -3.50 -10.95 3.08
CA MET A 151 -3.00 -11.88 4.09
C MET A 151 -3.93 -13.11 4.18
N GLY A 152 -3.66 -14.11 3.36
CA GLY A 152 -4.29 -15.43 3.37
C GLY A 152 -3.83 -16.29 4.54
N ALA A 153 -4.25 -17.56 4.56
CA ALA A 153 -3.78 -18.52 5.56
C ALA A 153 -2.35 -19.01 5.28
N ASP A 154 -2.08 -19.32 4.01
CA ASP A 154 -0.81 -19.90 3.54
C ASP A 154 -0.03 -18.95 2.61
N ALA A 155 -0.58 -17.76 2.35
CA ALA A 155 -0.08 -16.86 1.34
C ALA A 155 -0.28 -15.39 1.73
N GLU A 156 0.80 -14.63 1.69
CA GLU A 156 0.83 -13.20 1.99
C GLU A 156 1.46 -12.47 0.81
N ILE A 157 0.69 -11.56 0.21
CA ILE A 157 1.08 -10.87 -1.02
C ILE A 157 0.95 -9.37 -0.80
N ALA A 158 2.02 -8.64 -1.13
CA ALA A 158 2.02 -7.20 -1.22
C ALA A 158 1.86 -6.76 -2.69
N ILE A 159 1.07 -5.71 -2.89
CA ILE A 159 0.84 -5.06 -4.17
C ILE A 159 1.26 -3.60 -4.03
N LEU A 160 2.21 -3.15 -4.85
CA LEU A 160 2.58 -1.74 -4.98
C LEU A 160 2.13 -1.25 -6.35
N THR A 161 1.47 -0.09 -6.41
CA THR A 161 0.92 0.39 -7.67
C THR A 161 0.78 1.90 -7.69
N SER A 162 0.68 2.48 -8.88
CA SER A 162 0.22 3.85 -9.06
C SER A 162 -1.31 3.97 -9.18
N MET A 163 -2.03 2.85 -9.37
CA MET A 163 -3.48 2.82 -9.49
C MET A 163 -4.16 3.24 -8.19
N ASN A 164 -5.15 4.13 -8.29
CA ASN A 164 -6.08 4.37 -7.19
C ASN A 164 -7.13 3.25 -7.12
N LEU A 165 -7.90 3.17 -6.02
CA LEU A 165 -8.99 2.21 -5.87
C LEU A 165 -10.24 2.67 -6.65
N ASN A 166 -10.04 2.95 -7.94
CA ASN A 166 -11.09 3.28 -8.87
C ASN A 166 -10.75 2.80 -10.27
N LYS A 167 -11.78 2.57 -11.10
CA LYS A 167 -11.55 2.34 -12.53
C LYS A 167 -11.04 3.62 -13.17
N ASN A 168 -9.77 3.57 -13.55
CA ASN A 168 -9.05 4.70 -14.10
C ASN A 168 -8.20 4.22 -15.29
N PRO A 169 -8.62 4.47 -16.54
CA PRO A 169 -7.93 3.94 -17.71
C PRO A 169 -6.68 4.77 -18.02
N ARG A 170 -5.69 4.71 -17.14
CA ARG A 170 -4.39 5.39 -17.26
C ARG A 170 -3.29 4.37 -17.45
N PHE A 171 -2.15 4.85 -17.93
CA PHE A 171 -0.92 4.10 -17.88
C PHE A 171 -0.41 4.05 -16.44
N GLU A 172 -0.39 2.87 -15.85
CA GLU A 172 -0.13 2.66 -14.42
C GLU A 172 0.81 1.46 -14.24
N TYR A 173 1.68 1.50 -13.25
CA TYR A 173 2.52 0.36 -12.89
C TYR A 173 1.86 -0.51 -11.81
N LEU A 174 2.24 -1.78 -11.78
CA LEU A 174 1.96 -2.71 -10.70
C LEU A 174 3.21 -3.52 -10.35
N HIS A 175 3.33 -3.87 -9.08
CA HIS A 175 4.32 -4.82 -8.57
C HIS A 175 3.63 -5.71 -7.54
N CYS A 176 3.52 -6.99 -7.82
CA CYS A 176 3.03 -8.00 -6.89
C CYS A 176 4.21 -8.84 -6.39
N THR A 177 4.31 -9.03 -5.08
CA THR A 177 5.46 -9.72 -4.47
C THR A 177 5.05 -10.56 -3.26
N TRP A 178 5.71 -11.71 -3.13
CA TRP A 178 5.70 -12.59 -1.97
C TRP A 178 6.82 -12.28 -0.97
N ASP A 179 7.57 -11.20 -1.16
CA ASP A 179 8.72 -10.89 -0.31
C ASP A 179 8.26 -10.63 1.13
N PRO A 180 8.65 -11.49 2.08
CA PRO A 180 8.23 -11.34 3.46
C PRO A 180 8.72 -10.01 4.06
N ALA A 181 9.82 -9.42 3.56
CA ALA A 181 10.28 -8.13 4.02
C ALA A 181 9.36 -6.98 3.58
N VAL A 182 8.81 -7.04 2.36
CA VAL A 182 7.86 -6.02 1.87
C VAL A 182 6.51 -6.19 2.55
N VAL A 183 6.03 -7.43 2.68
CA VAL A 183 4.81 -7.79 3.41
C VAL A 183 4.90 -7.28 4.85
N ALA A 184 5.97 -7.60 5.57
CA ALA A 184 6.16 -7.18 6.96
C ALA A 184 6.26 -5.65 7.10
N LEU A 185 6.91 -4.97 6.14
CA LEU A 185 6.98 -3.51 6.13
C LEU A 185 5.58 -2.88 6.00
N LEU A 186 4.78 -3.32 5.02
CA LEU A 186 3.43 -2.78 4.81
C LEU A 186 2.51 -3.12 5.98
N ALA A 187 2.59 -4.34 6.52
CA ALA A 187 1.85 -4.76 7.70
C ALA A 187 2.19 -3.88 8.91
N GLY A 188 3.48 -3.63 9.15
CA GLY A 188 3.95 -2.76 10.24
C GLY A 188 3.45 -1.33 10.10
N ILE A 189 3.52 -0.75 8.90
CA ILE A 189 2.97 0.58 8.60
C ILE A 189 1.46 0.60 8.87
N ALA A 190 0.71 -0.41 8.41
CA ALA A 190 -0.72 -0.50 8.64
C ALA A 190 -1.06 -0.59 10.12
N ASP A 191 -0.36 -1.44 10.88
CA ASP A 191 -0.60 -1.61 12.32
C ASP A 191 -0.28 -0.35 13.11
N GLU A 192 0.80 0.36 12.80
CA GLU A 192 1.14 1.64 13.44
C GLU A 192 0.04 2.69 13.20
N ILE A 193 -0.46 2.79 11.96
CA ILE A 193 -1.57 3.69 11.62
C ILE A 193 -2.84 3.30 12.38
N TRP A 194 -3.14 2.01 12.52
CA TRP A 194 -4.34 1.54 13.21
C TRP A 194 -4.26 1.66 14.73
N GLN A 195 -3.06 1.67 15.31
CA GLN A 195 -2.80 1.97 16.71
C GLN A 195 -2.87 3.47 17.02
N SER A 196 -2.72 4.34 16.01
CA SER A 196 -2.93 5.77 16.20
C SER A 196 -4.38 6.06 16.65
N PRO A 197 -4.60 7.09 17.51
CA PRO A 197 -5.94 7.47 17.91
C PRO A 197 -6.82 7.62 16.67
N GLU A 198 -8.02 7.03 16.72
CA GLU A 198 -8.94 7.05 15.60
C GLU A 198 -9.11 8.50 15.14
N LEU A 199 -8.66 8.77 13.91
CA LEU A 199 -8.94 10.02 13.26
C LEU A 199 -10.44 9.99 13.03
N ALA A 200 -11.16 10.63 13.93
CA ALA A 200 -12.61 10.75 13.85
C ALA A 200 -12.92 11.07 12.39
N VAL A 201 -13.75 10.25 11.77
CA VAL A 201 -14.36 10.52 10.46
C VAL A 201 -15.33 11.70 10.65
N ALA A 202 -14.78 12.82 11.13
CA ALA A 202 -15.48 14.02 11.43
C ALA A 202 -15.45 14.79 10.14
N ALA A 203 -16.60 14.85 9.48
CA ALA A 203 -16.92 15.67 8.31
C ALA A 203 -16.68 17.20 8.50
N LYS A 204 -15.89 17.61 9.51
CA LYS A 204 -15.65 19.00 9.93
C LYS A 204 -14.22 19.27 10.42
N MET A 205 -13.19 18.54 9.97
CA MET A 205 -11.81 18.90 10.34
C MET A 205 -11.05 19.47 9.14
N ARG A 206 -10.55 20.70 9.31
CA ARG A 206 -9.96 21.48 8.21
C ARG A 206 -8.59 20.91 7.84
N PRO A 207 -8.19 20.98 6.55
CA PRO A 207 -6.92 20.47 6.03
C PRO A 207 -5.66 20.89 6.81
N GLN A 208 -5.72 22.01 7.53
CA GLN A 208 -4.57 22.64 8.19
C GLN A 208 -4.23 22.03 9.55
N GLU A 209 -5.15 21.28 10.17
CA GLU A 209 -5.04 20.83 11.57
C GLU A 209 -4.23 19.53 11.75
N HIS A 210 -3.86 18.85 10.65
CA HIS A 210 -3.12 17.57 10.68
C HIS A 210 -1.77 17.60 9.95
N LYS A 211 -0.99 18.69 10.09
CA LYS A 211 0.39 18.72 9.55
C LYS A 211 1.34 17.71 10.23
N ASN A 212 1.00 17.19 11.41
CA ASN A 212 1.96 16.51 12.28
C ASN A 212 1.73 15.01 12.49
N ILE A 213 0.86 14.32 11.71
CA ILE A 213 0.71 12.86 11.86
C ILE A 213 2.01 12.13 11.48
N PHE A 214 2.73 12.62 10.45
CA PHE A 214 4.05 12.13 10.08
C PHE A 214 5.21 12.88 10.76
N GLY A 215 4.92 13.93 11.54
CA GLY A 215 5.97 14.70 12.23
C GLY A 215 6.68 13.90 13.34
N GLY A 216 6.05 12.82 13.82
CA GLY A 216 6.63 11.84 14.73
C GLY A 216 7.20 10.60 14.05
N LEU A 217 6.96 10.42 12.74
CA LEU A 217 7.66 9.42 11.93
C LEU A 217 9.04 10.01 11.65
N GLY A 218 10.02 9.63 12.48
CA GLY A 218 11.41 10.05 12.32
C GLY A 218 11.90 9.82 10.87
N PRO A 219 12.94 10.54 10.42
CA PRO A 219 13.51 10.29 9.10
C PRO A 219 13.78 8.79 8.97
N ALA A 220 13.23 8.17 7.92
CA ALA A 220 13.48 6.77 7.60
C ALA A 220 15.00 6.61 7.47
N ASN A 221 15.64 6.05 8.51
CA ASN A 221 17.08 5.82 8.64
C ASN A 221 17.95 6.82 7.87
N ALA A 222 18.48 7.83 8.58
CA ALA A 222 19.77 8.37 8.19
C ALA A 222 20.80 7.22 8.28
N GLY A 223 20.91 6.43 7.20
CA GLY A 223 22.11 5.68 6.92
C GLY A 223 23.30 6.64 6.95
N PRO A 224 24.54 6.14 7.13
CA PRO A 224 25.71 7.00 7.17
C PRO A 224 25.66 7.93 5.96
N ALA A 225 25.76 9.23 6.23
CA ALA A 225 25.67 10.27 5.22
C ALA A 225 26.50 9.85 4.00
N ALA A 226 25.86 9.78 2.84
CA ALA A 226 26.59 9.59 1.59
C ALA A 226 27.72 10.63 1.56
N PRO A 227 28.97 10.25 1.25
CA PRO A 227 30.06 11.20 1.17
C PRO A 227 29.64 12.31 0.20
N ALA A 228 29.87 13.56 0.61
CA ALA A 228 29.62 14.73 -0.21
C ALA A 228 30.53 14.71 -1.44
N GLY A 229 30.09 14.01 -2.48
CA GLY A 229 30.71 13.91 -3.79
C GLY A 229 29.59 13.68 -4.81
N GLY A 230 29.40 14.66 -5.70
CA GLY A 230 28.20 14.78 -6.53
C GLY A 230 27.99 13.64 -7.52
N LEU A 231 26.73 13.23 -7.66
CA LEU A 231 26.20 12.36 -8.72
C LEU A 231 26.13 13.04 -10.12
N ASN A 232 26.87 14.12 -10.33
CA ASN A 232 26.82 14.90 -11.58
C ASN A 232 27.95 14.57 -12.56
N ALA A 233 28.85 13.62 -12.26
CA ALA A 233 30.03 13.36 -13.10
C ALA A 233 29.95 12.10 -13.99
N GLU A 234 28.92 11.25 -13.87
CA GLU A 234 28.81 10.00 -14.67
C GLU A 234 27.60 9.95 -15.61
N LEU A 235 26.85 11.05 -15.76
CA LEU A 235 25.74 11.14 -16.73
C LEU A 235 26.05 12.06 -17.93
N GLU A 236 27.17 12.77 -17.93
CA GLU A 236 27.66 13.51 -19.09
C GLU A 236 28.44 12.58 -20.02
N GLY A 237 27.71 11.76 -20.78
CA GLY A 237 28.33 10.90 -21.80
C GLY A 237 27.53 9.67 -22.24
N MET A 238 26.42 9.36 -21.58
CA MET A 238 25.52 8.30 -22.06
C MET A 238 24.65 8.83 -23.19
N ASP A 239 24.97 8.42 -24.42
CA ASP A 239 24.07 8.50 -25.55
C ASP A 239 22.85 7.61 -25.26
N LEU A 240 21.69 8.25 -25.07
CA LEU A 240 20.41 7.57 -24.82
C LEU A 240 19.85 6.87 -26.08
N GLY A 241 20.54 6.98 -27.22
CA GLY A 241 20.16 6.33 -28.49
C GLY A 241 20.18 4.80 -28.45
N ASP A 242 21.03 4.19 -27.61
CA ASP A 242 21.25 2.74 -27.65
C ASP A 242 20.26 1.92 -26.78
N PHE A 243 19.39 2.57 -25.99
CA PHE A 243 18.43 1.88 -25.11
C PHE A 243 17.02 1.69 -25.71
N VAL A 244 16.79 2.18 -26.93
CA VAL A 244 15.44 2.26 -27.53
C VAL A 244 15.16 1.14 -28.55
N GLU A 245 16.13 0.32 -28.95
CA GLU A 245 15.94 -0.65 -30.04
C GLU A 245 15.23 -1.98 -29.71
N GLU A 246 14.80 -2.24 -28.47
CA GLU A 246 14.07 -3.49 -28.13
C GLU A 246 12.67 -3.32 -27.52
N LEU A 247 12.09 -2.12 -27.59
CA LEU A 247 10.67 -1.93 -27.27
C LEU A 247 9.87 -1.77 -28.55
N ASP A 248 9.38 -2.90 -29.05
CA ASP A 248 8.49 -2.97 -30.21
C ASP A 248 7.12 -2.36 -29.85
N PHE A 249 7.02 -1.04 -29.97
CA PHE A 249 5.79 -0.26 -29.81
C PHE A 249 4.95 -0.32 -31.09
N ASN A 250 4.54 -1.51 -31.51
CA ASN A 250 3.57 -1.62 -32.59
C ASN A 250 2.13 -1.57 -32.03
N LEU A 251 1.38 -0.61 -32.58
CA LEU A 251 0.08 -0.07 -32.18
C LEU A 251 -1.10 -1.02 -32.44
#